data_AF-K9VA64-F1
#
_entry.id   AF-K9VA64-F1
#
_cell.length_a   1.000
_cell.length_b   1.000
_cell.length_c   1.000
_cell.angle_alpha   90.00
_cell.angle_beta   90.00
_cell.angle_gamma   90.00
#
_symmetry.space_group_name_H-M   'P 1'
#
loop_
_entity.id
_entity.type
_entity.pdbx_description
1 polymer ?
#
loop_
_entity_poly.entity_id
_entity_poly.type
_entity_poly.pdbx_seq_one_letter_code
_entity_poly.pdbx_strand_id
1 'polypeptide(L)'
;MLVALFSRLLNLNTGSIPLEDFFTELVAYLFSTDKEILYSWLKNLNLLDINIYLDAYVSTQREFEPLDDHRLASRPDILIELVDAKSRSIIFIESKIGSQEGYEQLSRYAEILHGISGFQHKFLLYITRDFDPKDQADILKNISQSTVQFRQLRWHQFYRFLKSQADTMLVKEIVTFMDEYRMAHNNQFSSIDVIALANFTKSLKLMEETMWGEVSQRFEKVLGAIKQKSTALTQIQWHGRYLMTASMPSGRWWCGLGFILKTSHLTDYPIVRLVLEVDPNSPRRAEIIETMKDICEQYGWRGYNLDSSKDWAGIVRDKSLQDFLSEEDHVVAVKRFFLQALDELEKIKDQYSKLPWVAIQGNGESSDDTLPAT
;
A
#
# COMPACT_ATOMS: atom_id res chain seq x y z
N MET A 1 -12.44 -15.08 15.91
CA MET A 1 -11.20 -14.38 16.32
C MET A 1 -11.60 -13.24 17.22
N LEU A 2 -10.91 -13.06 18.36
CA LEU A 2 -11.02 -11.83 19.13
C LEU A 2 -10.43 -10.72 18.25
N VAL A 3 -11.20 -9.67 17.98
CA VAL A 3 -10.72 -8.47 17.29
C VAL A 3 -9.95 -7.64 18.31
N ALA A 4 -8.69 -7.31 18.03
CA ALA A 4 -7.86 -6.49 18.90
C ALA A 4 -8.55 -5.16 19.22
N LEU A 5 -8.38 -4.67 20.46
CA LEU A 5 -8.89 -3.36 20.84
C LEU A 5 -8.38 -2.27 19.90
N PHE A 6 -7.10 -2.34 19.53
CA PHE A 6 -6.47 -1.40 18.62
C PHE A 6 -7.06 -1.41 17.22
N SER A 7 -7.47 -2.57 16.68
CA SER A 7 -8.15 -2.64 15.38
C SER A 7 -9.52 -1.97 15.42
N ARG A 8 -10.25 -2.12 16.53
CA ARG A 8 -11.51 -1.41 16.74
C ARG A 8 -11.29 0.10 16.83
N LEU A 9 -10.24 0.54 17.51
CA LEU A 9 -9.89 1.97 17.62
C LEU A 9 -9.48 2.57 16.27
N LEU A 10 -8.69 1.85 15.47
CA LEU A 10 -8.34 2.26 14.11
C LEU A 10 -9.60 2.42 13.24
N ASN A 11 -10.53 1.47 13.31
CA ASN A 11 -11.78 1.50 12.54
C ASN A 11 -12.77 2.59 12.98
N LEU A 12 -12.68 3.06 14.24
CA LEU A 12 -13.51 4.16 14.73
C LEU A 12 -12.99 5.53 14.29
N ASN A 13 -11.78 5.60 13.71
CA ASN A 13 -11.28 6.85 13.17
C ASN A 13 -11.99 7.17 11.85
N THR A 14 -12.73 8.27 11.83
CA THR A 14 -13.44 8.74 10.62
C THR A 14 -12.51 9.38 9.60
N GLY A 15 -11.25 9.68 9.98
CA GLY A 15 -10.20 10.11 9.07
C GLY A 15 -9.43 8.91 8.50
N SER A 16 -8.87 9.07 7.30
CA SER A 16 -7.95 8.09 6.73
C SER A 16 -6.60 8.16 7.44
N ILE A 17 -6.45 7.46 8.56
CA ILE A 17 -5.14 7.26 9.20
C ILE A 17 -4.46 6.05 8.52
N PRO A 18 -3.24 6.23 7.97
CA PRO A 18 -2.45 5.11 7.49
C PRO A 18 -2.23 4.08 8.60
N LEU A 19 -2.44 2.80 8.29
CA LEU A 19 -2.17 1.69 9.21
C LEU A 19 -0.76 1.76 9.81
N GLU A 20 0.20 2.22 8.99
CA GLU A 20 1.58 2.47 9.35
C GLU A 20 1.72 3.47 10.50
N ASP A 21 1.20 4.68 10.33
CA ASP A 21 1.23 5.74 11.35
C ASP A 21 0.59 5.27 12.65
N PHE A 22 -0.57 4.62 12.56
CA PHE A 22 -1.26 4.11 13.74
C PHE A 22 -0.42 3.08 14.50
N PHE A 23 0.20 2.13 13.78
CA PHE A 23 1.04 1.12 14.42
C PHE A 23 2.34 1.70 14.99
N THR A 24 2.95 2.66 14.29
CA THR A 24 4.12 3.41 14.75
C THR A 24 3.85 4.05 16.12
N GLU A 25 2.69 4.70 16.29
CA GLU A 25 2.30 5.30 17.58
C GLU A 25 2.14 4.26 18.69
N LEU A 26 1.61 3.08 18.40
CA LEU A 26 1.52 1.99 19.39
C LEU A 26 2.90 1.53 19.87
N VAL A 27 3.84 1.36 18.93
CA VAL A 27 5.22 0.94 19.25
C VAL A 27 5.96 2.03 20.02
N ALA A 28 5.84 3.30 19.60
CA ALA A 28 6.42 4.43 20.31
C ALA A 28 5.85 4.57 21.73
N TYR A 29 4.53 4.38 21.90
CA TYR A 29 3.90 4.38 23.21
C TYR A 29 4.42 3.25 24.10
N LEU A 30 4.56 2.02 23.58
CA LEU A 30 5.15 0.90 24.30
C LEU A 30 6.58 1.24 24.78
N PHE A 31 7.44 1.72 23.89
CA PHE A 31 8.82 2.07 24.25
C PHE A 31 8.93 3.31 25.15
N SER A 32 7.94 4.20 25.14
CA SER A 32 7.92 5.35 26.04
C SER A 32 7.51 4.96 27.47
N THR A 33 6.62 3.97 27.62
CA THR A 33 6.04 3.55 28.90
C THR A 33 6.75 2.35 29.54
N ASP A 34 7.35 1.46 28.74
CA ASP A 34 8.08 0.28 29.19
C ASP A 34 9.52 0.29 28.64
N LYS A 35 10.41 0.89 29.42
CA LYS A 35 11.83 1.05 29.04
C LYS A 35 12.59 -0.28 29.05
N GLU A 36 12.19 -1.24 29.88
CA GLU A 36 12.81 -2.56 29.92
C GLU A 36 12.58 -3.32 28.61
N ILE A 37 11.37 -3.21 28.04
CA ILE A 37 11.08 -3.76 26.71
C ILE A 37 11.92 -3.06 25.64
N LEU A 38 12.02 -1.73 25.66
CA LEU A 38 12.89 -0.99 24.72
C LEU A 38 14.34 -1.48 24.80
N TYR A 39 14.92 -1.54 26.01
CA TYR A 39 16.31 -1.96 26.19
C TYR A 39 16.53 -3.42 25.80
N SER A 40 15.61 -4.31 26.16
CA SER A 40 15.63 -5.71 25.76
C SER A 40 15.56 -5.87 24.25
N TRP A 41 14.77 -5.03 23.56
CA TRP A 41 14.67 -5.04 22.12
C TRP A 41 15.97 -4.58 21.45
N LEU A 42 16.52 -3.45 21.87
CA LEU A 42 17.78 -2.91 21.34
C LEU A 42 18.96 -3.87 21.56
N LYS A 43 18.98 -4.56 22.71
CA LYS A 43 19.93 -5.63 23.01
C LYS A 43 19.72 -6.85 22.11
N ASN A 44 18.47 -7.28 21.90
CA ASN A 44 18.13 -8.37 20.99
C ASN A 44 18.57 -8.08 19.54
N LEU A 45 18.62 -6.80 19.15
CA LEU A 45 19.14 -6.36 17.86
C LEU A 45 20.68 -6.20 17.82
N ASN A 46 21.37 -6.38 18.94
CA ASN A 46 22.81 -6.12 19.11
C ASN A 46 23.22 -4.71 18.66
N LEU A 47 22.38 -3.71 18.90
CA LEU A 47 22.70 -2.32 18.53
C LEU A 47 23.65 -1.67 19.54
N LEU A 48 23.40 -1.91 20.83
CA LEU A 48 24.16 -1.32 21.93
C LEU A 48 24.34 -2.36 23.03
N ASP A 49 25.49 -2.30 23.70
CA ASP A 49 25.73 -3.06 24.92
C ASP A 49 25.14 -2.27 26.09
N ILE A 50 23.84 -2.46 26.32
CA ILE A 50 23.06 -1.62 27.22
C ILE A 50 23.26 -2.08 28.66
N ASN A 51 23.89 -1.21 29.46
CA ASN A 51 23.78 -1.25 30.92
C ASN A 51 22.50 -0.55 31.36
N ILE A 52 21.90 -1.00 32.46
CA ILE A 52 20.53 -0.69 32.93
C ILE A 52 20.27 0.82 33.24
N TYR A 53 21.28 1.69 33.17
CA TYR A 53 21.20 3.11 33.56
C TYR A 53 21.22 4.07 32.35
N LEU A 54 20.35 3.84 31.37
CA LEU A 54 20.11 4.80 30.28
C LEU A 54 18.82 5.57 30.56
N ASP A 55 18.85 6.88 30.34
CA ASP A 55 17.64 7.65 30.09
C ASP A 55 17.27 7.51 28.61
N ALA A 56 15.99 7.28 28.32
CA ALA A 56 15.51 7.08 26.97
C ALA A 56 14.31 7.96 26.65
N TYR A 57 14.47 8.80 25.62
CA TYR A 57 13.43 9.66 25.08
C TYR A 57 12.94 9.08 23.77
N VAL A 58 11.63 8.83 23.67
CA VAL A 58 10.98 8.28 22.47
C VAL A 58 9.97 9.31 21.99
N SER A 59 10.04 9.67 20.71
CA SER A 59 9.13 10.64 20.10
C SER A 59 8.78 10.22 18.68
N THR A 60 7.56 10.52 18.26
CA THR A 60 7.10 10.46 16.87
C THR A 60 6.95 11.87 16.30
N GLN A 61 6.71 11.99 15.00
CA GLN A 61 6.39 13.26 14.32
C GLN A 61 7.46 14.36 14.45
N ARG A 62 8.71 14.01 14.79
CA ARG A 62 9.78 15.00 14.91
C ARG A 62 10.33 15.36 13.53
N GLU A 63 10.17 16.62 13.16
CA GLU A 63 10.66 17.16 11.90
C GLU A 63 12.13 17.59 12.02
N PHE A 64 12.87 17.33 10.96
CA PHE A 64 14.24 17.77 10.74
C PHE A 64 14.26 18.60 9.46
N GLU A 65 14.84 19.79 9.56
CA GLU A 65 15.01 20.69 8.42
C GLU A 65 15.79 20.00 7.29
N PRO A 66 15.45 20.29 6.02
CA PRO A 66 16.22 19.79 4.88
C PRO A 66 17.68 20.29 4.96
N LEU A 67 18.62 19.44 4.54
CA LEU A 67 19.97 19.90 4.20
C LEU A 67 19.93 20.71 2.89
N ASP A 68 20.99 21.46 2.58
CA ASP A 68 21.02 22.39 1.43
C ASP A 68 20.70 21.72 0.07
N ASP A 69 20.98 20.43 -0.04
CA ASP A 69 20.73 19.58 -1.22
C ASP A 69 19.40 18.80 -1.16
N HIS A 70 18.65 18.92 -0.06
CA HIS A 70 17.36 18.27 0.12
C HIS A 70 16.22 19.18 -0.30
N ARG A 71 15.28 18.65 -1.08
CA ARG A 71 14.07 19.39 -1.48
C ARG A 71 12.98 19.40 -0.41
N LEU A 72 13.04 18.47 0.54
CA LEU A 72 11.98 18.18 1.50
C LEU A 72 12.58 17.99 2.89
N ALA A 73 11.87 18.49 3.90
CA ALA A 73 12.12 18.15 5.29
C ALA A 73 11.97 16.63 5.52
N SER A 74 12.57 16.14 6.61
CA SER A 74 12.56 14.73 6.98
C SER A 74 11.87 14.51 8.31
N ARG A 75 11.10 13.42 8.41
CA ARG A 75 10.36 13.08 9.62
C ARG A 75 10.40 11.57 9.83
N PRO A 76 11.39 11.03 10.58
CA PRO A 76 11.40 9.62 10.90
C PRO A 76 10.16 9.25 11.72
N ASP A 77 9.61 8.06 11.47
CA ASP A 77 8.41 7.57 12.15
C ASP A 77 8.59 7.49 13.67
N ILE A 78 9.73 6.95 14.12
CA ILE A 78 10.12 6.96 15.54
C ILE A 78 11.55 7.47 15.68
N LEU A 79 11.74 8.40 16.60
CA LEU A 79 13.03 8.84 17.09
C LEU A 79 13.25 8.31 18.51
N ILE A 80 14.42 7.73 18.75
CA ILE A 80 14.86 7.34 20.10
C ILE A 80 16.20 8.00 20.39
N GLU A 81 16.26 8.77 21.47
CA GLU A 81 17.51 9.30 22.03
C GLU A 81 17.82 8.58 23.34
N LEU A 82 19.02 8.01 23.43
CA LEU A 82 19.52 7.33 24.62
C LEU A 82 20.67 8.14 25.20
N VAL A 83 20.63 8.37 26.51
CA VAL A 83 21.65 9.13 27.22
C VAL A 83 22.15 8.31 28.39
N ASP A 84 23.46 8.01 28.42
CA ASP A 84 24.15 7.63 29.65
C ASP A 84 25.08 8.78 30.10
N ALA A 85 25.74 8.60 31.23
CA ALA A 85 26.66 9.58 31.81
C ALA A 85 27.89 9.93 30.93
N LYS A 86 28.19 9.14 29.90
CA LYS A 86 29.41 9.19 29.08
C LYS A 86 29.13 9.28 27.56
N SER A 87 27.97 8.84 27.10
CA SER A 87 27.64 8.67 25.70
C SER A 87 26.18 9.01 25.41
N ARG A 88 25.93 9.45 24.18
CA ARG A 88 24.59 9.65 23.64
C ARG A 88 24.45 8.84 22.37
N SER A 89 23.31 8.19 22.22
CA SER A 89 22.95 7.46 21.01
C SER A 89 21.63 7.98 20.44
N ILE A 90 21.53 8.00 19.12
CA ILE A 90 20.32 8.41 18.40
C ILE A 90 19.94 7.33 17.39
N ILE A 91 18.65 7.01 17.35
CA ILE A 91 18.08 5.97 16.49
C ILE A 91 16.91 6.57 15.74
N PHE A 92 17.01 6.62 14.42
CA PHE A 92 15.84 6.85 13.56
C PHE A 92 15.26 5.50 13.17
N ILE A 93 13.94 5.39 13.23
CA ILE A 93 13.20 4.24 12.75
C ILE A 93 12.24 4.73 11.67
N GLU A 94 12.32 4.12 10.51
CA GLU A 94 11.33 4.23 9.44
C GLU A 94 10.59 2.90 9.33
N SER A 95 9.27 2.95 9.42
CA SER A 95 8.33 1.84 9.40
C SER A 95 7.64 1.79 8.05
N LYS A 96 7.47 0.59 7.48
CA LYS A 96 6.59 0.38 6.32
C LYS A 96 5.65 -0.79 6.49
N ILE A 97 4.35 -0.53 6.35
CA ILE A 97 3.28 -1.54 6.39
C ILE A 97 2.44 -1.44 5.12
N GLY A 98 2.86 -2.16 4.08
CA GLY A 98 2.14 -2.21 2.80
C GLY A 98 2.43 -1.08 1.82
N SER A 99 3.30 -0.15 2.20
CA SER A 99 3.87 0.90 1.35
C SER A 99 5.36 0.63 1.08
N GLN A 100 5.92 1.27 0.06
CA GLN A 100 7.38 1.39 -0.11
C GLN A 100 7.86 2.71 0.50
N GLU A 101 9.16 2.83 0.72
CA GLU A 101 9.76 4.12 1.11
C GLU A 101 9.45 5.23 0.11
N GLY A 102 9.41 6.47 0.60
CA GLY A 102 9.37 7.65 -0.26
C GLY A 102 10.67 7.82 -1.04
N TYR A 103 10.61 8.57 -2.14
CA TYR A 103 11.78 8.87 -2.98
C TYR A 103 12.98 9.30 -2.13
N GLU A 104 14.11 8.58 -2.23
CA GLU A 104 15.38 8.81 -1.52
C GLU A 104 15.28 9.06 0.00
N GLN A 105 14.22 8.57 0.64
CA GLN A 105 13.91 8.88 2.03
C GLN A 105 14.98 8.39 3.01
N LEU A 106 15.41 7.13 2.89
CA LEU A 106 16.44 6.56 3.77
C LEU A 106 17.81 7.25 3.60
N SER A 107 18.19 7.64 2.37
CA SER A 107 19.42 8.39 2.13
C SER A 107 19.41 9.74 2.85
N ARG A 108 18.33 10.51 2.73
CA ARG A 108 18.18 11.78 3.45
C ARG A 108 18.31 11.61 4.96
N TYR A 109 17.66 10.58 5.52
CA TYR A 109 17.73 10.31 6.95
C TYR A 109 19.14 9.96 7.41
N ALA A 110 19.87 9.17 6.62
CA ALA A 110 21.26 8.84 6.92
C ALA A 110 22.15 10.10 6.92
N GLU A 111 21.96 11.00 5.95
CA GLU A 111 22.73 12.25 5.86
C GLU A 111 22.44 13.19 7.05
N ILE A 112 21.16 13.34 7.41
CA ILE A 112 20.75 14.12 8.59
C ILE A 112 21.37 13.52 9.85
N LEU A 113 21.22 12.21 10.08
CA LEU A 113 21.84 11.52 11.21
C LEU A 113 23.35 11.76 11.26
N HIS A 114 24.04 11.67 10.11
CA HIS A 114 25.47 11.91 10.02
C HIS A 114 25.85 13.34 10.46
N GLY A 115 25.05 14.35 10.07
CA GLY A 115 25.27 15.75 10.43
C GLY A 115 25.01 16.10 11.90
N ILE A 116 24.17 15.35 12.62
CA ILE A 116 23.84 15.67 14.03
C ILE A 116 25.07 15.46 14.94
N SER A 117 25.54 16.51 15.59
CA SER A 117 26.68 16.45 16.52
C SER A 117 26.27 15.96 17.91
N GLY A 118 27.25 15.52 18.71
CA GLY A 118 27.03 15.16 20.12
C GLY A 118 26.47 13.75 20.38
N PHE A 119 26.32 12.92 19.35
CA PHE A 119 25.95 11.50 19.47
C PHE A 119 27.11 10.61 19.01
N GLN A 120 27.49 9.65 19.87
CA GLN A 120 28.56 8.69 19.61
C GLN A 120 28.08 7.56 18.69
N HIS A 121 26.84 7.10 18.89
CA HIS A 121 26.24 6.04 18.08
C HIS A 121 24.99 6.56 17.37
N LYS A 122 24.92 6.29 16.07
CA LYS A 122 23.87 6.77 15.18
C LYS A 122 23.33 5.60 14.38
N PHE A 123 22.05 5.30 14.53
CA PHE A 123 21.42 4.15 13.89
C PHE A 123 20.26 4.59 13.03
N LEU A 124 20.17 4.00 11.83
CA LEU A 124 19.00 4.08 10.97
C LEU A 124 18.41 2.68 10.84
N LEU A 125 17.21 2.48 11.39
CA LEU A 125 16.47 1.23 11.32
C LEU A 125 15.36 1.35 10.29
N TYR A 126 15.34 0.46 9.30
CA TYR A 126 14.24 0.33 8.35
C TYR A 126 13.47 -0.95 8.61
N ILE A 127 12.21 -0.85 9.05
CA ILE A 127 11.41 -1.99 9.49
C ILE A 127 10.20 -2.17 8.58
N THR A 128 10.12 -3.33 7.92
CA THR A 128 9.10 -3.59 6.88
C THR A 128 8.23 -4.80 7.22
N ARG A 129 6.94 -4.75 6.86
CA ARG A 129 6.10 -5.96 6.87
C ARG A 129 6.38 -6.85 5.67
N ASP A 130 6.43 -6.24 4.47
CA ASP A 130 6.46 -6.91 3.15
C ASP A 130 7.83 -6.77 2.48
N PHE A 131 8.26 -7.78 1.70
CA PHE A 131 9.64 -7.91 1.22
C PHE A 131 10.08 -6.67 0.42
N ASP A 132 11.08 -5.96 0.94
CA ASP A 132 11.58 -4.71 0.34
C ASP A 132 13.06 -4.50 0.72
N PRO A 133 13.98 -5.34 0.20
CA PRO A 133 15.41 -5.27 0.54
C PRO A 133 16.02 -3.96 0.05
N LYS A 134 16.88 -3.36 0.86
CA LYS A 134 17.63 -2.15 0.53
C LYS A 134 19.12 -2.43 0.42
N ASP A 135 19.76 -1.74 -0.50
CA ASP A 135 21.22 -1.71 -0.59
C ASP A 135 21.77 -0.60 0.32
N GLN A 136 22.56 -1.01 1.32
CA GLN A 136 23.20 -0.07 2.23
C GLN A 136 24.14 0.89 1.49
N ALA A 137 24.78 0.45 0.41
CA ALA A 137 25.69 1.31 -0.36
C ALA A 137 24.94 2.47 -1.04
N ASP A 138 23.72 2.23 -1.52
CA ASP A 138 22.86 3.27 -2.10
C ASP A 138 22.34 4.23 -1.02
N ILE A 139 21.94 3.71 0.14
CA ILE A 139 21.49 4.55 1.27
C ILE A 139 22.61 5.50 1.73
N LEU A 140 23.84 5.03 1.81
CA LEU A 140 24.98 5.79 2.35
C LEU A 140 25.83 6.48 1.28
N LYS A 141 25.41 6.48 0.01
CA LYS A 141 26.22 6.90 -1.15
C LYS A 141 26.78 8.32 -1.04
N ASN A 142 26.07 9.22 -0.38
CA ASN A 142 26.43 10.64 -0.25
C ASN A 142 27.27 10.94 1.00
N ILE A 143 27.56 9.94 1.84
CA ILE A 143 28.24 10.13 3.12
C ILE A 143 29.64 9.52 3.06
N SER A 144 30.64 10.38 2.97
CA SER A 144 32.04 9.96 3.08
C SER A 144 32.35 9.52 4.51
N GLN A 145 32.88 8.30 4.70
CA GLN A 145 33.25 7.76 6.02
C GLN A 145 32.10 7.83 7.05
N SER A 146 30.92 7.33 6.65
CA SER A 146 29.73 7.37 7.49
C SER A 146 29.93 6.74 8.88
N THR A 147 29.50 7.48 9.90
CA THR A 147 29.35 7.01 11.29
C THR A 147 27.97 6.42 11.57
N VAL A 148 27.07 6.43 10.58
CA VAL A 148 25.71 5.92 10.69
C VAL A 148 25.68 4.42 10.41
N GLN A 149 25.04 3.67 11.31
CA GLN A 149 24.84 2.25 11.16
C GLN A 149 23.43 1.96 10.66
N PHE A 150 23.33 1.44 9.43
CA PHE A 150 22.06 1.02 8.86
C PHE A 150 21.74 -0.44 9.23
N ARG A 151 20.47 -0.69 9.56
CA ARG A 151 19.93 -2.03 9.74
C ARG A 151 18.53 -2.11 9.15
N GLN A 152 18.33 -3.12 8.32
CA GLN A 152 17.01 -3.50 7.84
C GLN A 152 16.45 -4.66 8.66
N LEU A 153 15.21 -4.53 9.08
CA LEU A 153 14.48 -5.52 9.88
C LEU A 153 13.08 -5.77 9.31
N ARG A 154 12.44 -6.81 9.86
CA ARG A 154 11.07 -7.22 9.55
C ARG A 154 10.21 -7.14 10.78
N TRP A 155 8.95 -6.72 10.61
CA TRP A 155 8.01 -6.68 11.73
C TRP A 155 7.81 -8.05 12.40
N HIS A 156 7.97 -9.16 11.67
CA HIS A 156 7.91 -10.50 12.26
C HIS A 156 9.05 -10.79 13.26
N GLN A 157 10.20 -10.11 13.15
CA GLN A 157 11.29 -10.22 14.13
C GLN A 157 10.89 -9.51 15.43
N PHE A 158 10.29 -8.32 15.33
CA PHE A 158 9.75 -7.61 16.50
C PHE A 158 8.59 -8.38 17.15
N TYR A 159 7.71 -8.96 16.35
CA TYR A 159 6.63 -9.84 16.83
C TYR A 159 7.17 -11.01 17.67
N ARG A 160 8.17 -11.73 17.14
CA ARG A 160 8.82 -12.85 17.86
C ARG A 160 9.46 -12.39 19.16
N PHE A 161 10.08 -11.21 19.15
CA PHE A 161 10.63 -10.58 20.34
C PHE A 161 9.53 -10.27 21.37
N LEU A 162 8.43 -9.61 20.98
CA LEU A 162 7.34 -9.28 21.90
C LEU A 162 6.71 -10.53 22.52
N LYS A 163 6.57 -11.62 21.76
CA LYS A 163 6.08 -12.90 22.29
C LYS A 163 7.00 -13.53 23.35
N SER A 164 8.26 -13.12 23.45
CA SER A 164 9.16 -13.57 24.51
C SER A 164 9.23 -12.61 25.71
N GLN A 165 8.52 -11.47 25.67
CA GLN A 165 8.50 -10.48 26.75
C GLN A 165 7.42 -10.77 27.79
N ALA A 166 7.38 -9.96 28.86
CA ALA A 166 6.40 -10.02 29.91
C ALA A 166 4.96 -9.89 29.38
N ASP A 167 4.06 -10.65 29.98
CA ASP A 167 2.69 -10.85 29.49
C ASP A 167 1.73 -9.72 29.93
N THR A 168 2.06 -8.48 29.54
CA THR A 168 1.24 -7.30 29.85
C THR A 168 0.08 -7.14 28.86
N MET A 169 -0.98 -6.44 29.27
CA MET A 169 -2.14 -6.19 28.41
C MET A 169 -1.75 -5.42 27.14
N LEU A 170 -0.87 -4.42 27.25
CA LEU A 170 -0.40 -3.64 26.10
C LEU A 170 0.36 -4.51 25.10
N VAL A 171 1.29 -5.36 25.57
CA VAL A 171 2.04 -6.29 24.71
C VAL A 171 1.10 -7.28 24.02
N LYS A 172 0.14 -7.86 24.75
CA LYS A 172 -0.87 -8.76 24.17
C LYS A 172 -1.68 -8.11 23.07
N GLU A 173 -2.16 -6.88 23.28
CA GLU A 173 -2.96 -6.15 22.30
C GLU A 173 -2.13 -5.79 21.06
N ILE A 174 -0.87 -5.37 21.23
CA ILE A 174 0.05 -5.12 20.09
C ILE A 174 0.31 -6.41 19.31
N VAL A 175 0.60 -7.53 19.99
CA VAL A 175 0.82 -8.84 19.34
C VAL A 175 -0.43 -9.29 18.57
N THR A 176 -1.62 -9.14 19.15
CA THR A 176 -2.89 -9.49 18.49
C THR A 176 -3.13 -8.61 17.25
N PHE A 177 -2.87 -7.30 17.35
CA PHE A 177 -2.93 -6.39 16.21
C PHE A 177 -1.93 -6.80 15.11
N MET A 178 -0.70 -7.16 15.47
CA MET A 178 0.30 -7.65 14.52
C MET A 178 -0.12 -8.95 13.82
N ASP A 179 -0.83 -9.85 14.52
CA ASP A 179 -1.40 -11.06 13.93
C ASP A 179 -2.47 -10.71 12.87
N GLU A 180 -3.42 -9.83 13.21
CA GLU A 180 -4.51 -9.42 12.32
C GLU A 180 -4.03 -8.78 11.01
N TYR A 181 -2.99 -7.93 11.11
CA TYR A 181 -2.43 -7.22 9.96
C TYR A 181 -1.22 -7.93 9.32
N ARG A 182 -1.06 -9.22 9.62
CA ARG A 182 -0.05 -10.14 9.05
C ARG A 182 1.40 -9.72 9.25
N MET A 183 1.68 -8.92 10.28
CA MET A 183 3.03 -8.57 10.69
C MET A 183 3.75 -9.72 11.41
N ALA A 184 3.00 -10.73 11.86
CA ALA A 184 3.52 -11.96 12.45
C ALA A 184 4.13 -12.95 11.43
N HIS A 185 3.82 -12.80 10.13
CA HIS A 185 4.22 -13.78 9.12
C HIS A 185 5.74 -13.87 9.02
N ASN A 186 6.26 -15.07 9.25
CA ASN A 186 7.67 -15.38 9.05
C ASN A 186 7.93 -15.66 7.56
N ASN A 187 9.19 -15.95 7.21
CA ASN A 187 9.59 -16.25 5.83
C ASN A 187 9.24 -17.71 5.44
N GLN A 188 8.12 -18.27 5.90
CA GLN A 188 7.67 -19.63 5.58
C GLN A 188 6.33 -19.61 4.85
N PHE A 189 6.19 -20.51 3.88
CA PHE A 189 4.90 -20.73 3.23
C PHE A 189 3.96 -21.49 4.18
N SER A 190 2.75 -20.96 4.35
CA SER A 190 1.65 -21.69 4.97
C SER A 190 1.04 -22.70 3.99
N SER A 191 0.21 -23.62 4.50
CA SER A 191 -0.56 -24.53 3.63
C SER A 191 -1.49 -23.78 2.67
N ILE A 192 -2.01 -22.63 3.08
CA ILE A 192 -2.86 -21.77 2.24
C ILE A 192 -2.03 -21.20 1.08
N ASP A 193 -0.81 -20.73 1.36
CA ASP A 193 0.09 -20.19 0.33
C ASP A 193 0.46 -21.26 -0.70
N VAL A 194 0.75 -22.47 -0.25
CA VAL A 194 1.06 -23.61 -1.14
C VAL A 194 -0.15 -23.94 -2.03
N ILE A 195 -1.36 -23.98 -1.47
CA ILE A 195 -2.59 -24.22 -2.24
C ILE A 195 -2.83 -23.09 -3.25
N ALA A 196 -2.63 -21.83 -2.85
CA ALA A 196 -2.78 -20.68 -3.72
C ALA A 196 -1.80 -20.73 -4.90
N LEU A 197 -0.52 -21.02 -4.65
CA LEU A 197 0.49 -21.18 -5.69
C LEU A 197 0.17 -22.34 -6.64
N ALA A 198 -0.25 -23.48 -6.10
CA ALA A 198 -0.59 -24.66 -6.90
C ALA A 198 -1.82 -24.43 -7.80
N ASN A 199 -2.76 -23.60 -7.37
CA ASN A 199 -4.00 -23.32 -8.12
C ASN A 199 -3.95 -22.01 -8.93
N PHE A 200 -2.90 -21.19 -8.79
CA PHE A 200 -2.81 -19.87 -9.41
C PHE A 200 -3.08 -19.91 -10.92
N THR A 201 -2.42 -20.79 -11.66
CA THR A 201 -2.58 -20.91 -13.12
C THR A 201 -4.00 -21.33 -13.51
N LYS A 202 -4.66 -22.17 -12.70
CA LYS A 202 -6.06 -22.57 -12.94
C LYS A 202 -7.01 -21.39 -12.71
N SER A 203 -6.85 -20.68 -11.60
CA SER A 203 -7.65 -19.49 -11.28
C SER A 203 -7.45 -18.38 -12.31
N LEU A 204 -6.22 -18.18 -12.78
CA LEU A 204 -5.91 -17.24 -13.86
C LEU A 204 -6.65 -17.62 -15.15
N LYS A 205 -6.64 -18.90 -15.55
CA LYS A 205 -7.39 -19.35 -16.74
C LYS A 205 -8.90 -19.09 -16.63
N LEU A 206 -9.49 -19.25 -15.45
CA LEU A 206 -10.90 -18.92 -15.24
C LEU A 206 -11.18 -17.41 -15.40
N MET A 207 -10.34 -16.56 -14.80
CA MET A 207 -10.45 -15.11 -15.02
C MET A 207 -10.30 -14.78 -16.50
N GLU A 208 -9.34 -15.41 -17.18
CA GLU A 208 -9.12 -15.21 -18.60
C GLU A 208 -10.31 -15.65 -19.46
N GLU A 209 -10.93 -16.77 -19.12
CA GLU A 209 -12.11 -17.27 -19.82
C GLU A 209 -13.28 -16.29 -19.72
N THR A 210 -13.44 -15.59 -18.59
CA THR A 210 -14.48 -14.58 -18.42
C THR A 210 -14.21 -13.26 -19.15
N MET A 211 -12.96 -12.99 -19.54
CA MET A 211 -12.54 -11.68 -20.05
C MET A 211 -12.12 -11.72 -21.53
N TRP A 212 -11.28 -12.68 -21.91
CA TRP A 212 -10.56 -12.68 -23.20
C TRP A 212 -11.27 -13.50 -24.28
N GLY A 213 -12.49 -13.09 -24.60
CA GLY A 213 -13.32 -13.64 -25.68
C GLY A 213 -14.34 -12.60 -26.12
N GLU A 214 -15.62 -12.94 -26.00
CA GLU A 214 -16.72 -12.01 -26.31
C GLU A 214 -16.64 -10.69 -25.50
N VAL A 215 -16.21 -10.77 -24.23
CA VAL A 215 -16.12 -9.59 -23.36
C VAL A 215 -15.04 -8.63 -23.85
N SER A 216 -13.83 -9.11 -24.18
CA SER A 216 -12.78 -8.27 -24.74
C SER A 216 -13.17 -7.65 -26.08
N GLN A 217 -13.87 -8.40 -26.94
CA GLN A 217 -14.39 -7.87 -28.21
C GLN A 217 -15.41 -6.76 -27.98
N ARG A 218 -16.31 -6.94 -27.01
CA ARG A 218 -17.28 -5.92 -26.61
C ARG A 218 -16.59 -4.69 -26.02
N PHE A 219 -15.60 -4.89 -25.15
CA PHE A 219 -14.84 -3.82 -24.52
C PHE A 219 -14.12 -2.97 -25.57
N GLU A 220 -13.43 -3.61 -26.52
CA GLU A 220 -12.79 -2.94 -27.64
C GLU A 220 -13.79 -2.20 -28.54
N LYS A 221 -14.97 -2.79 -28.80
CA LYS A 221 -16.03 -2.10 -29.56
C LYS A 221 -16.53 -0.83 -28.84
N VAL A 222 -16.70 -0.87 -27.52
CA VAL A 222 -17.21 0.27 -26.74
C VAL A 222 -16.17 1.38 -26.63
N LEU A 223 -14.89 1.03 -26.37
CA LEU A 223 -13.85 2.02 -26.04
C LEU A 223 -12.87 2.30 -27.19
N GLY A 224 -12.88 1.50 -28.25
CA GLY A 224 -12.08 1.66 -29.46
C GLY A 224 -10.71 0.97 -29.42
N ALA A 225 -10.18 0.68 -28.23
CA ALA A 225 -8.94 -0.05 -28.06
C ALA A 225 -8.90 -0.79 -26.72
N ILE A 226 -8.01 -1.77 -26.63
CA ILE A 226 -7.72 -2.52 -25.41
C ILE A 226 -6.20 -2.79 -25.34
N LYS A 227 -5.59 -2.61 -24.16
CA LYS A 227 -4.18 -2.98 -23.95
C LYS A 227 -4.01 -4.51 -24.05
N GLN A 228 -2.80 -4.94 -24.41
CA GLN A 228 -2.48 -6.36 -24.56
C GLN A 228 -2.69 -7.12 -23.24
N LYS A 229 -3.08 -8.39 -23.34
CA LYS A 229 -3.29 -9.31 -22.20
C LYS A 229 -2.10 -9.42 -21.24
N SER A 230 -0.87 -9.32 -21.76
CA SER A 230 0.35 -9.27 -20.94
C SER A 230 0.34 -8.11 -19.93
N THR A 231 -0.26 -6.98 -20.30
CA THR A 231 -0.44 -5.81 -19.41
C THR A 231 -1.34 -6.14 -18.23
N ALA A 232 -2.36 -6.98 -18.41
CA ALA A 232 -3.22 -7.39 -17.30
C ALA A 232 -2.44 -8.20 -16.24
N LEU A 233 -1.43 -8.98 -16.67
CA LEU A 233 -0.58 -9.74 -15.74
C LEU A 233 0.37 -8.83 -14.95
N THR A 234 0.92 -7.78 -15.57
CA THR A 234 1.78 -6.83 -14.84
C THR A 234 0.99 -6.09 -13.76
N GLN A 235 -0.31 -5.84 -13.99
CA GLN A 235 -1.20 -5.25 -12.98
C GLN A 235 -1.36 -6.11 -11.72
N ILE A 236 -1.26 -7.44 -11.82
CA ILE A 236 -1.34 -8.32 -10.64
C ILE A 236 -0.14 -8.03 -9.72
N GLN A 237 1.05 -7.99 -10.31
CA GLN A 237 2.29 -7.77 -9.57
C GLN A 237 2.31 -6.42 -8.86
N TRP A 238 1.92 -5.35 -9.57
CA TRP A 238 2.10 -3.98 -9.09
C TRP A 238 0.91 -3.43 -8.32
N HIS A 239 -0.30 -3.89 -8.63
CA HIS A 239 -1.53 -3.31 -8.08
C HIS A 239 -2.49 -4.36 -7.49
N GLY A 240 -2.15 -5.65 -7.54
CA GLY A 240 -3.03 -6.71 -7.04
C GLY A 240 -4.36 -6.79 -7.77
N ARG A 241 -4.37 -6.50 -9.08
CA ARG A 241 -5.58 -6.53 -9.93
C ARG A 241 -5.28 -7.12 -11.30
N TYR A 242 -6.27 -7.77 -11.90
CA TYR A 242 -6.19 -8.33 -13.24
C TYR A 242 -7.24 -7.67 -14.12
N LEU A 243 -6.83 -6.66 -14.89
CA LEU A 243 -7.74 -5.79 -15.65
C LEU A 243 -7.40 -5.75 -17.14
N MET A 244 -8.43 -5.79 -17.97
CA MET A 244 -8.41 -5.19 -19.30
C MET A 244 -8.49 -3.67 -19.14
N THR A 245 -7.65 -2.94 -19.86
CA THR A 245 -7.59 -1.48 -19.71
C THR A 245 -7.62 -0.77 -21.06
N ALA A 246 -8.28 0.38 -21.10
CA ALA A 246 -8.22 1.34 -22.19
C ALA A 246 -7.88 2.72 -21.62
N SER A 247 -6.96 3.43 -22.28
CA SER A 247 -6.59 4.79 -21.91
C SER A 247 -7.21 5.77 -22.88
N MET A 248 -7.95 6.74 -22.35
CA MET A 248 -8.61 7.79 -23.10
C MET A 248 -7.57 8.83 -23.54
N PRO A 249 -7.87 9.72 -24.50
CA PRO A 249 -6.92 10.71 -24.99
C PRO A 249 -6.28 11.51 -23.86
N SER A 250 -4.97 11.77 -23.97
CA SER A 250 -4.06 12.33 -22.94
C SER A 250 -3.60 11.40 -21.81
N GLY A 251 -4.09 10.15 -21.74
CA GLY A 251 -3.63 9.14 -20.76
C GLY A 251 -4.05 9.39 -19.31
N ARG A 252 -4.58 10.58 -18.99
CA ARG A 252 -5.01 11.03 -17.65
C ARG A 252 -6.46 10.69 -17.30
N TRP A 253 -7.05 9.79 -18.09
CA TRP A 253 -8.34 9.15 -17.85
C TRP A 253 -8.26 7.75 -18.48
N TRP A 254 -8.72 6.72 -17.77
CA TRP A 254 -8.79 5.36 -18.27
C TRP A 254 -10.05 4.61 -17.82
N CYS A 255 -10.32 3.49 -18.48
CA CYS A 255 -11.32 2.50 -18.09
C CYS A 255 -10.65 1.14 -17.84
N GLY A 256 -11.08 0.47 -16.77
CA GLY A 256 -10.66 -0.88 -16.42
C GLY A 256 -11.85 -1.83 -16.32
N LEU A 257 -11.67 -3.08 -16.72
CA LEU A 257 -12.63 -4.15 -16.47
C LEU A 257 -11.91 -5.45 -16.10
N GLY A 258 -12.32 -6.10 -15.01
CA GLY A 258 -11.74 -7.37 -14.56
C GLY A 258 -11.87 -7.60 -13.06
N PHE A 259 -10.80 -8.08 -12.44
CA PHE A 259 -10.79 -8.53 -11.05
C PHE A 259 -9.85 -7.70 -10.16
N ILE A 260 -10.31 -7.31 -8.98
CA ILE A 260 -9.49 -6.78 -7.89
C ILE A 260 -9.21 -7.92 -6.92
N LEU A 261 -7.94 -8.31 -6.81
CA LEU A 261 -7.50 -9.47 -6.02
C LEU A 261 -6.97 -9.07 -4.65
N LYS A 262 -6.57 -7.80 -4.49
CA LYS A 262 -6.13 -7.25 -3.21
C LYS A 262 -7.32 -7.19 -2.25
N THR A 263 -7.28 -8.02 -1.21
CA THR A 263 -8.26 -8.04 -0.14
C THR A 263 -7.68 -7.55 1.18
N SER A 264 -8.53 -6.98 2.04
CA SER A 264 -8.12 -6.53 3.38
C SER A 264 -7.88 -7.72 4.30
N HIS A 265 -8.69 -8.77 4.18
CA HIS A 265 -8.60 -10.00 4.96
C HIS A 265 -8.48 -11.24 4.08
N LEU A 266 -7.92 -12.33 4.63
CA LEU A 266 -7.81 -13.63 3.94
C LEU A 266 -9.17 -14.22 3.56
N THR A 267 -10.22 -13.83 4.27
CA THR A 267 -11.58 -14.33 4.10
C THR A 267 -12.43 -13.48 3.15
N ASP A 268 -11.94 -12.31 2.74
CA ASP A 268 -12.69 -11.49 1.79
C ASP A 268 -12.60 -12.10 0.40
N TYR A 269 -13.63 -11.89 -0.40
CA TYR A 269 -13.68 -12.34 -1.78
C TYR A 269 -13.11 -11.26 -2.72
N PRO A 270 -12.44 -11.66 -3.82
CA PRO A 270 -12.10 -10.74 -4.90
C PRO A 270 -13.32 -10.00 -5.43
N ILE A 271 -13.10 -8.83 -6.01
CA ILE A 271 -14.16 -7.99 -6.58
C ILE A 271 -14.12 -8.08 -8.11
N VAL A 272 -15.27 -8.29 -8.73
CA VAL A 272 -15.46 -8.18 -10.19
C VAL A 272 -15.90 -6.75 -10.48
N ARG A 273 -15.17 -6.01 -11.32
CA ARG A 273 -15.31 -4.56 -11.45
C ARG A 273 -15.18 -4.06 -12.89
N LEU A 274 -16.00 -3.07 -13.22
CA LEU A 274 -15.73 -2.07 -14.25
C LEU A 274 -15.49 -0.72 -13.56
N VAL A 275 -14.48 0.03 -14.00
CA VAL A 275 -14.03 1.29 -13.39
C VAL A 275 -13.73 2.34 -14.44
N LEU A 276 -14.09 3.59 -14.14
CA LEU A 276 -13.60 4.79 -14.83
C LEU A 276 -12.85 5.65 -13.81
N GLU A 277 -11.62 6.05 -14.14
CA GLU A 277 -10.76 6.84 -13.26
C GLU A 277 -10.10 8.01 -13.98
N VAL A 278 -9.96 9.14 -13.27
CA VAL A 278 -9.32 10.36 -13.75
C VAL A 278 -8.21 10.83 -12.81
N ASP A 279 -7.09 11.19 -13.42
CA ASP A 279 -5.88 11.69 -12.75
C ASP A 279 -6.14 13.08 -12.10
N PRO A 280 -5.52 13.39 -10.94
CA PRO A 280 -5.64 14.71 -10.29
C PRO A 280 -5.18 15.88 -11.17
N ASN A 281 -4.24 15.65 -12.08
CA ASN A 281 -3.69 16.65 -12.99
C ASN A 281 -4.34 16.59 -14.39
N SER A 282 -5.45 15.87 -14.58
CA SER A 282 -6.14 15.86 -15.86
C SER A 282 -6.65 17.27 -16.21
N PRO A 283 -6.36 17.80 -17.42
CA PRO A 283 -6.82 19.14 -17.83
C PRO A 283 -8.35 19.24 -17.93
N ARG A 284 -9.05 18.09 -18.02
CA ARG A 284 -10.52 18.00 -18.06
C ARG A 284 -11.11 17.44 -16.77
N ARG A 285 -10.35 17.40 -15.66
CA ARG A 285 -10.78 16.78 -14.40
C ARG A 285 -12.14 17.29 -13.95
N ALA A 286 -12.35 18.60 -13.88
CA ALA A 286 -13.61 19.17 -13.39
C ALA A 286 -14.83 18.68 -14.19
N GLU A 287 -14.75 18.70 -15.52
CA GLU A 287 -15.82 18.22 -16.40
C GLU A 287 -16.10 16.72 -16.24
N ILE A 288 -15.04 15.92 -16.09
CA ILE A 288 -15.13 14.47 -15.89
C ILE A 288 -15.76 14.15 -14.54
N ILE A 289 -15.36 14.84 -13.46
CA ILE A 289 -15.88 14.63 -12.10
C ILE A 289 -17.36 14.99 -12.01
N GLU A 290 -17.78 16.11 -12.58
CA GLU A 290 -19.20 16.47 -12.60
C GLU A 290 -20.02 15.41 -13.34
N THR A 291 -19.54 14.93 -14.48
CA THR A 291 -20.19 13.83 -15.21
C THR A 291 -20.21 12.53 -14.39
N MET A 292 -19.14 12.22 -13.67
CA MET A 292 -19.08 11.04 -12.79
C MET A 292 -20.11 11.12 -11.66
N LYS A 293 -20.33 12.30 -11.07
CA LYS A 293 -21.39 12.52 -10.08
C LYS A 293 -22.77 12.27 -10.69
N ASP A 294 -23.05 12.82 -11.88
CA ASP A 294 -24.31 12.59 -12.60
C ASP A 294 -24.54 11.10 -12.89
N ILE A 295 -23.49 10.36 -13.30
CA ILE A 295 -23.58 8.92 -13.55
C ILE A 295 -23.90 8.16 -12.27
N CYS A 296 -23.29 8.52 -11.14
CA CYS A 296 -23.57 7.88 -9.85
C CYS A 296 -25.06 8.03 -9.47
N GLU A 297 -25.63 9.21 -9.66
CA GLU A 297 -27.04 9.49 -9.37
C GLU A 297 -27.99 8.73 -10.32
N GLN A 298 -27.69 8.70 -11.61
CA GLN A 298 -28.59 8.14 -12.63
C GLN A 298 -28.50 6.61 -12.76
N TYR A 299 -27.30 6.05 -12.68
CA TYR A 299 -27.05 4.62 -12.93
C TYR A 299 -26.77 3.83 -11.64
N GLY A 300 -26.70 4.49 -10.49
CA GLY A 300 -26.39 3.85 -9.21
C GLY A 300 -24.96 3.29 -9.17
N TRP A 301 -24.04 3.89 -9.91
CA TRP A 301 -22.61 3.59 -9.78
C TRP A 301 -22.07 4.19 -8.49
N ARG A 302 -21.00 3.62 -7.98
CA ARG A 302 -20.38 4.09 -6.74
C ARG A 302 -19.17 4.97 -7.06
N GLY A 303 -19.19 6.20 -6.57
CA GLY A 303 -18.07 7.14 -6.66
C GLY A 303 -17.08 7.01 -5.51
N TYR A 304 -15.84 7.43 -5.74
CA TYR A 304 -14.83 7.65 -4.69
C TYR A 304 -13.94 8.83 -5.06
N ASN A 305 -13.46 9.54 -4.04
CA ASN A 305 -12.59 10.71 -4.15
C ASN A 305 -13.11 11.82 -5.08
N LEU A 306 -14.41 11.84 -5.39
CA LEU A 306 -15.00 12.81 -6.32
C LEU A 306 -14.91 14.26 -5.83
N ASP A 307 -14.68 14.47 -4.53
CA ASP A 307 -14.49 15.79 -3.93
C ASP A 307 -13.01 16.10 -3.60
N SER A 308 -12.09 15.17 -3.91
CA SER A 308 -10.65 15.40 -3.73
C SER A 308 -10.04 16.04 -4.98
N SER A 309 -9.26 17.10 -4.77
CA SER A 309 -8.46 17.74 -5.83
C SER A 309 -7.07 17.10 -6.01
N LYS A 310 -6.63 16.26 -5.06
CA LYS A 310 -5.26 15.71 -5.02
C LYS A 310 -5.19 14.23 -5.36
N ASP A 311 -6.29 13.51 -5.17
CA ASP A 311 -6.33 12.07 -5.36
C ASP A 311 -6.88 11.68 -6.73
N TRP A 312 -6.51 10.50 -7.19
CA TRP A 312 -7.26 9.84 -8.26
C TRP A 312 -8.71 9.65 -7.83
N ALA A 313 -9.62 9.92 -8.76
CA ALA A 313 -11.05 9.87 -8.53
C ALA A 313 -11.73 9.05 -9.61
N GLY A 314 -12.81 8.38 -9.24
CA GLY A 314 -13.44 7.44 -10.16
C GLY A 314 -14.82 7.00 -9.74
N ILE A 315 -15.43 6.25 -10.65
CA ILE A 315 -16.72 5.60 -10.47
C ILE A 315 -16.59 4.13 -10.85
N VAL A 316 -17.31 3.28 -10.11
CA VAL A 316 -17.26 1.83 -10.32
C VAL A 316 -18.65 1.22 -10.41
N ARG A 317 -18.72 0.20 -11.24
CA ARG A 317 -19.75 -0.83 -11.21
C ARG A 317 -19.08 -2.13 -10.78
N ASP A 318 -19.34 -2.58 -9.56
CA ASP A 318 -18.68 -3.76 -9.01
C ASP A 318 -19.63 -4.71 -8.27
N LYS A 319 -19.18 -5.95 -8.13
CA LYS A 319 -19.86 -7.03 -7.41
C LYS A 319 -18.82 -7.93 -6.75
N SER A 320 -19.11 -8.43 -5.55
CA SER A 320 -18.22 -9.41 -4.90
C SER A 320 -18.23 -10.71 -5.71
N LEU A 321 -17.08 -11.37 -5.85
CA LEU A 321 -17.03 -12.71 -6.46
C LEU A 321 -17.90 -13.70 -5.68
N GLN A 322 -18.09 -13.46 -4.37
CA GLN A 322 -19.02 -14.21 -3.53
C GLN A 322 -20.44 -14.25 -4.09
N ASP A 323 -20.90 -13.14 -4.66
CA ASP A 323 -22.28 -13.01 -5.14
C ASP A 323 -22.55 -13.77 -6.44
N PHE A 324 -21.54 -14.45 -6.99
CA PHE A 324 -21.66 -15.36 -8.12
C PHE A 324 -21.62 -16.82 -7.69
N LEU A 325 -21.26 -17.13 -6.44
CA LEU A 325 -21.07 -18.51 -5.98
C LEU A 325 -22.37 -19.32 -5.92
N SER A 326 -23.53 -18.64 -5.86
CA SER A 326 -24.84 -19.28 -5.93
C SER A 326 -25.26 -19.66 -7.35
N GLU A 327 -24.55 -19.18 -8.38
CA GLU A 327 -24.84 -19.50 -9.77
C GLU A 327 -24.28 -20.89 -10.12
N GLU A 328 -24.93 -21.61 -11.04
CA GLU A 328 -24.48 -22.93 -11.49
C GLU A 328 -23.17 -22.85 -12.28
N ASP A 329 -23.07 -21.85 -13.16
CA ASP A 329 -21.88 -21.56 -13.95
C ASP A 329 -21.38 -20.14 -13.66
N HIS A 330 -20.34 -20.07 -12.84
CA HIS A 330 -19.73 -18.81 -12.40
C HIS A 330 -19.08 -18.06 -13.57
N VAL A 331 -18.53 -18.77 -14.56
CA VAL A 331 -17.89 -18.16 -15.73
C VAL A 331 -18.93 -17.43 -16.56
N VAL A 332 -20.06 -18.08 -16.84
CA VAL A 332 -21.17 -17.47 -17.58
C VAL A 332 -21.78 -16.30 -16.81
N ALA A 333 -21.95 -16.42 -15.49
CA ALA A 333 -22.51 -15.35 -14.68
C ALA A 333 -21.61 -14.10 -14.64
N VAL A 334 -20.30 -14.28 -14.51
CA VAL A 334 -19.33 -13.16 -14.53
C VAL A 334 -19.25 -12.52 -15.92
N LYS A 335 -19.22 -13.32 -17.00
CA LYS A 335 -19.31 -12.79 -18.38
C LYS A 335 -20.54 -11.93 -18.58
N ARG A 336 -21.70 -12.41 -18.13
CA ARG A 336 -22.97 -11.69 -18.22
C ARG A 336 -22.90 -10.35 -17.50
N PHE A 337 -22.34 -10.31 -16.29
CA PHE A 337 -22.13 -9.07 -15.55
C PHE A 337 -21.25 -8.08 -16.34
N PHE A 338 -20.12 -8.54 -16.89
CA PHE A 338 -19.24 -7.68 -17.68
C PHE A 338 -19.91 -7.14 -18.94
N LEU A 339 -20.65 -7.97 -19.69
CA LEU A 339 -21.36 -7.54 -20.89
C LEU A 339 -22.45 -6.50 -20.54
N GLN A 340 -23.22 -6.73 -19.48
CA GLN A 340 -24.23 -5.77 -19.02
C GLN A 340 -23.60 -4.44 -18.60
N ALA A 341 -22.49 -4.46 -17.88
CA ALA A 341 -21.76 -3.26 -17.49
C ALA A 341 -21.21 -2.50 -18.71
N LEU A 342 -20.76 -3.21 -19.74
CA LEU A 342 -20.29 -2.61 -21.00
C LEU A 342 -21.43 -2.03 -21.84
N ASP A 343 -22.59 -2.68 -21.88
CA ASP A 343 -23.78 -2.18 -22.55
C ASP A 343 -24.31 -0.91 -21.88
N GLU A 344 -24.24 -0.84 -20.54
CA GLU A 344 -24.55 0.36 -19.78
C GLU A 344 -23.52 1.48 -20.04
N LEU A 345 -22.23 1.13 -20.07
CA LEU A 345 -21.16 2.08 -20.40
C LEU A 345 -21.32 2.67 -21.81
N GLU A 346 -21.76 1.88 -22.80
CA GLU A 346 -22.04 2.40 -24.15
C GLU A 346 -23.15 3.45 -24.13
N LYS A 347 -24.24 3.23 -23.38
CA LYS A 347 -25.31 4.22 -23.20
C LYS A 347 -24.82 5.50 -22.52
N ILE A 348 -24.01 5.35 -21.48
CA ILE A 348 -23.36 6.48 -20.78
C ILE A 348 -22.50 7.27 -21.77
N LYS A 349 -21.69 6.58 -22.58
CA LYS A 349 -20.84 7.22 -23.59
C LYS A 349 -21.64 8.02 -24.60
N ASP A 350 -22.77 7.48 -25.07
CA ASP A 350 -23.65 8.19 -26.02
C ASP A 350 -24.29 9.43 -25.39
N GLN A 351 -24.76 9.30 -24.14
CA GLN A 351 -25.35 10.41 -23.38
C GLN A 351 -24.33 11.53 -23.09
N TYR A 352 -23.10 11.17 -22.73
CA TYR A 352 -22.03 12.10 -22.37
C TYR A 352 -20.96 12.19 -23.48
N SER A 353 -21.40 12.28 -24.74
CA SER A 353 -20.54 12.27 -25.93
C SER A 353 -19.50 13.40 -26.02
N LYS A 354 -19.63 14.45 -25.20
CA LYS A 354 -18.65 15.55 -25.11
C LYS A 354 -17.33 15.14 -24.46
N LEU A 355 -17.36 14.08 -23.65
CA LEU A 355 -16.17 13.57 -22.99
C LEU A 355 -15.28 12.76 -23.97
N PRO A 356 -13.96 12.71 -23.74
CA PRO A 356 -13.00 12.08 -24.64
C PRO A 356 -12.98 10.54 -24.48
N TRP A 357 -14.00 9.85 -24.97
CA TRP A 357 -14.17 8.40 -24.76
C TRP A 357 -13.31 7.48 -25.64
N VAL A 358 -12.80 7.97 -26.79
CA VAL A 358 -12.13 7.11 -27.79
C VAL A 358 -10.69 6.85 -27.38
N ALA A 359 -10.38 5.62 -26.99
CA ALA A 359 -9.06 5.22 -26.55
C ALA A 359 -8.01 5.31 -27.67
N ILE A 360 -6.77 5.65 -27.30
CA ILE A 360 -5.64 5.70 -28.24
C ILE A 360 -5.05 4.29 -28.41
N GLN A 361 -4.84 3.85 -29.65
CA GLN A 361 -4.03 2.65 -29.91
C GLN A 361 -2.58 2.92 -29.52
N GLY A 362 -2.09 2.22 -28.50
CA GLY A 362 -0.70 2.35 -28.06
C GLY A 362 0.26 1.74 -29.07
N ASN A 363 0.90 2.57 -29.91
CA ASN A 363 2.23 2.24 -30.41
C ASN A 363 3.19 2.43 -29.24
N GLY A 364 3.89 1.37 -28.86
CA GLY A 364 4.78 1.38 -27.71
C GLY A 364 5.90 2.41 -27.90
N GLU A 365 5.85 3.52 -27.18
CA GLU A 365 7.01 4.34 -26.80
C GLU A 365 6.62 5.41 -25.76
N SER A 366 7.08 5.19 -24.52
CA SER A 366 7.26 6.15 -23.40
C SER A 366 6.04 6.94 -22.89
N SER A 367 5.88 7.32 -21.64
CA SER A 367 6.58 7.24 -20.35
C SER A 367 5.52 7.65 -19.31
N ASP A 368 5.60 7.17 -18.06
CA ASP A 368 4.59 7.33 -16.98
C ASP A 368 3.41 6.33 -16.99
N ASP A 369 3.71 5.03 -16.88
CA ASP A 369 2.74 3.99 -16.47
C ASP A 369 2.68 3.92 -14.92
N THR A 370 2.49 5.06 -14.24
CA THR A 370 2.15 5.10 -12.81
C THR A 370 0.63 5.06 -12.65
N LEU A 371 0.04 3.90 -12.97
CA LEU A 371 -1.34 3.63 -12.56
C LEU A 371 -1.38 3.55 -11.03
N PRO A 372 -2.33 4.19 -10.35
CA PRO A 372 -2.36 4.21 -8.89
C PRO A 372 -2.74 2.85 -8.31
N ALA A 373 -2.22 2.59 -7.10
CA ALA A 373 -2.64 1.49 -6.23
C ALA A 373 -3.87 1.92 -5.42
N THR A 374 -5.04 2.03 -6.06
CA THR A 374 -6.34 2.22 -5.40
C THR A 374 -7.07 0.89 -5.21
#